data_AF-A0AAW7ALD3-F1
#
_entry.id   AF-A0AAW7ALD3-F1
#
_cell.length_a   1.000
_cell.length_b   1.000
_cell.length_c   1.000
_cell.angle_alpha   90.00
_cell.angle_beta   90.00
_cell.angle_gamma   90.00
#
_symmetry.space_group_name_H-M   'P 1'
#
loop_
_entity.id
_entity.type
_entity.pdbx_description
1 polymer ?
#
loop_
_entity_poly.entity_id
_entity_poly.type
_entity_poly.pdbx_seq_one_letter_code
_entity_poly.pdbx_strand_id
1 'polypeptide(L)'
;MGTDKIILEHDIKMDIAYVPHFKNTKVSNINVNYSDILSRLNKRPRVDEKGNNGSIIGGKTDGTKIKDSVLNRTMLTLDYDDLEPHFDFFNEVSSQLDCNFCVYTTTSHVPEAPRYRLFIPLDKAYQLTESEYAGVVDHIANKIIKIDGIDKRSNEIVRVMHLPTVLNDESEYIFKYQDEELLNINSILDKVQNTIVVNAPIKKRDSSYWRDLAFGVGEGERNHSLASISGLLLRRYVPPELAYGLVTAWGKSCNPPMDDSEINKTFNSILKKYMNN
;
A
#
# COMPACT_ATOMS: atom_id res chain seq x y z
N MET A 1 20.79 19.56 -28.74
CA MET A 1 21.67 19.50 -27.55
C MET A 1 21.77 18.04 -27.17
N GLY A 2 22.99 17.52 -27.03
CA GLY A 2 23.26 16.08 -26.91
C GLY A 2 22.47 15.48 -25.76
N THR A 3 21.74 14.40 -26.03
CA THR A 3 21.23 13.57 -24.93
C THR A 3 22.39 12.71 -24.47
N ASP A 4 23.18 13.22 -23.53
CA ASP A 4 24.18 12.43 -22.86
C ASP A 4 23.48 11.21 -22.25
N LYS A 5 23.96 10.03 -22.65
CA LYS A 5 23.46 8.77 -22.15
C LYS A 5 23.76 8.72 -20.65
N ILE A 6 22.73 8.58 -19.83
CA ILE A 6 22.92 8.39 -18.39
C ILE A 6 23.58 7.02 -18.18
N ILE A 7 24.63 7.00 -17.36
CA ILE A 7 25.35 5.78 -16.98
C ILE A 7 25.24 5.69 -15.47
N LEU A 8 24.81 4.54 -14.97
CA LEU A 8 24.63 4.28 -13.53
C LEU A 8 25.55 3.15 -13.10
N GLU A 9 26.09 3.25 -11.90
CA GLU A 9 26.79 2.17 -11.21
C GLU A 9 25.81 1.06 -10.82
N HIS A 10 24.59 1.43 -10.39
CA HIS A 10 23.53 0.50 -9.98
C HIS A 10 22.42 0.33 -11.03
N ASP A 11 22.79 0.26 -12.32
CA ASP A 11 21.82 0.06 -13.40
C ASP A 11 21.19 -1.35 -13.36
N ILE A 12 19.91 -1.45 -13.71
CA ILE A 12 19.20 -2.73 -13.77
C ILE A 12 18.22 -2.77 -14.94
N LYS A 13 18.10 -3.96 -15.54
CA LYS A 13 17.02 -4.25 -16.47
C LYS A 13 15.72 -4.51 -15.74
N MET A 14 14.68 -3.78 -16.12
CA MET A 14 13.36 -3.89 -15.52
C MET A 14 12.26 -4.00 -16.58
N ASP A 15 11.21 -4.72 -16.19
CA ASP A 15 9.97 -4.77 -16.94
C ASP A 15 9.21 -3.46 -16.81
N ILE A 16 8.74 -2.91 -17.93
CA ILE A 16 7.89 -1.73 -17.98
C ILE A 16 6.76 -1.99 -18.97
N ALA A 17 5.53 -1.64 -18.62
CA ALA A 17 4.42 -1.62 -19.56
C ALA A 17 4.26 -0.19 -20.09
N TYR A 18 4.60 0.00 -21.36
CA TYR A 18 4.49 1.28 -22.04
C TYR A 18 3.07 1.50 -22.58
N VAL A 19 2.53 2.68 -22.30
CA VAL A 19 1.22 3.14 -22.73
C VAL A 19 1.42 4.32 -23.69
N PRO A 20 1.29 4.13 -25.02
CA PRO A 20 1.58 5.18 -25.99
C PRO A 20 0.72 6.43 -25.80
N HIS A 21 -0.55 6.23 -25.44
CA HIS A 21 -1.48 7.29 -25.11
C HIS A 21 -2.39 6.82 -23.99
N PHE A 22 -2.64 7.65 -22.97
CA PHE A 22 -3.28 7.21 -21.72
C PHE A 22 -4.68 6.60 -21.91
N LYS A 23 -5.40 7.00 -22.97
CA LYS A 23 -6.72 6.44 -23.30
C LYS A 23 -6.63 4.99 -23.82
N ASN A 24 -5.49 4.53 -24.33
CA ASN A 24 -5.34 3.21 -24.96
C ASN A 24 -5.35 2.09 -23.93
N THR A 25 -6.26 1.12 -24.04
CA THR A 25 -6.30 -0.03 -23.12
C THR A 25 -5.16 -1.02 -23.35
N LYS A 26 -4.69 -1.14 -24.60
CA LYS A 26 -3.53 -1.98 -24.94
C LYS A 26 -2.23 -1.29 -24.52
N VAL A 27 -1.33 -2.08 -23.95
CA VAL A 27 0.01 -1.64 -23.54
C VAL A 27 1.06 -2.57 -24.13
N SER A 28 2.30 -2.08 -24.22
CA SER A 28 3.43 -2.86 -24.73
C SER A 28 4.42 -3.11 -23.59
N ASN A 29 4.60 -4.37 -23.21
CA ASN A 29 5.63 -4.74 -22.25
C ASN A 29 7.01 -4.67 -22.92
N ILE A 30 7.93 -3.97 -22.29
CA ILE A 30 9.32 -3.83 -22.69
C ILE A 30 10.23 -4.18 -21.52
N ASN A 31 11.44 -4.64 -21.81
CA ASN A 31 12.49 -4.86 -20.84
C ASN A 31 13.62 -3.88 -21.16
N VAL A 32 13.88 -2.92 -20.28
CA VAL A 32 14.76 -1.76 -20.51
C VAL A 32 15.66 -1.52 -19.31
N ASN A 33 16.81 -0.88 -19.50
CA ASN A 33 17.62 -0.47 -18.35
C ASN A 33 16.99 0.72 -17.65
N TYR A 34 17.24 0.87 -16.35
CA TYR A 34 16.78 2.02 -15.60
C TYR A 34 17.36 3.32 -16.16
N SER A 35 18.63 3.31 -16.55
CA SER A 35 19.29 4.43 -17.22
C SER A 35 18.59 4.90 -18.51
N ASP A 36 17.96 3.99 -19.26
CA ASP A 36 17.18 4.33 -20.45
C ASP A 36 15.86 5.05 -20.08
N ILE A 37 15.25 4.67 -18.94
CA ILE A 37 14.08 5.36 -18.38
C ILE A 37 14.49 6.77 -17.93
N LEU A 38 15.58 6.91 -17.18
CA LEU A 38 16.11 8.21 -16.75
C LEU A 38 16.40 9.12 -17.95
N SER A 39 17.05 8.57 -18.99
CA SER A 39 17.36 9.30 -20.22
C SER A 39 16.08 9.78 -20.94
N ARG A 40 14.97 9.04 -20.79
CA ARG A 40 13.66 9.45 -21.30
C ARG A 40 12.99 10.50 -20.41
N LEU A 41 13.13 10.42 -19.09
CA LEU A 41 12.62 11.42 -18.15
C LEU A 41 13.38 12.75 -18.27
N ASN A 42 14.66 12.74 -18.65
CA ASN A 42 15.41 13.97 -18.90
C ASN A 42 14.89 14.77 -20.12
N LYS A 43 14.05 14.13 -20.96
CA LYS A 43 13.39 14.81 -22.09
C LYS A 43 12.10 15.47 -21.61
N ARG A 44 12.01 16.79 -21.82
CA ARG A 44 10.83 17.61 -21.50
C ARG A 44 10.11 18.13 -22.74
N PRO A 45 9.41 17.27 -23.51
CA PRO A 45 8.65 17.74 -24.65
C PRO A 45 7.51 18.67 -24.21
N ARG A 46 7.18 19.66 -25.04
CA ARG A 46 5.99 20.49 -24.82
C ARG A 46 4.74 19.63 -24.92
N VAL A 47 3.76 19.92 -24.07
CA VAL A 47 2.43 19.31 -24.16
C VAL A 47 1.67 19.95 -25.31
N ASP A 48 1.17 19.11 -26.20
CA ASP A 48 0.15 19.43 -27.20
C ASP A 48 -1.21 18.88 -26.72
N GLU A 49 -1.27 17.64 -26.23
CA GLU A 49 -2.40 17.07 -25.49
C GLU A 49 -1.95 16.22 -24.28
N LYS A 50 -2.85 16.04 -23.30
CA LYS A 50 -2.55 15.26 -22.08
C LYS A 50 -2.19 13.82 -22.44
N GLY A 51 -0.96 13.41 -22.14
CA GLY A 51 -0.48 12.04 -22.33
C GLY A 51 0.23 11.77 -23.66
N ASN A 52 0.55 12.81 -24.44
CA ASN A 52 1.20 12.65 -25.76
C ASN A 52 2.65 12.20 -25.70
N ASN A 53 3.36 12.39 -24.59
CA ASN A 53 4.69 11.78 -24.39
C ASN A 53 4.62 10.29 -23.97
N GLY A 54 3.40 9.75 -23.84
CA GLY A 54 3.14 8.41 -23.34
C GLY A 54 3.13 8.33 -21.82
N SER A 55 2.97 7.10 -21.32
CA SER A 55 2.90 6.80 -19.90
C SER A 55 3.44 5.39 -19.66
N ILE A 56 3.71 5.06 -18.40
CA ILE A 56 4.24 3.75 -18.02
C ILE A 56 3.53 3.16 -16.81
N ILE A 57 3.57 1.85 -16.68
CA ILE A 57 3.38 1.13 -15.41
C ILE A 57 4.74 0.54 -15.03
N GLY A 58 5.15 0.70 -13.77
CA GLY A 58 6.44 0.25 -13.23
C GLY A 58 6.53 -1.26 -13.03
N GLY A 59 6.32 -2.02 -14.09
CA GLY A 59 6.26 -3.48 -14.10
C GLY A 59 5.63 -4.04 -15.37
N LYS A 60 5.41 -5.35 -15.39
CA LYS A 60 4.80 -6.08 -16.51
C LYS A 60 3.30 -6.26 -16.31
N THR A 61 2.54 -6.20 -17.39
CA THR A 61 1.11 -6.56 -17.40
C THR A 61 0.80 -7.69 -18.39
N ASP A 62 -0.45 -8.15 -18.43
CA ASP A 62 -0.99 -9.08 -19.42
C ASP A 62 -1.13 -8.47 -20.85
N GLY A 63 -0.64 -7.25 -21.07
CA GLY A 63 -0.83 -6.50 -22.31
C GLY A 63 -1.98 -5.48 -22.25
N THR A 64 -2.62 -5.33 -21.08
CA THR A 64 -3.64 -4.32 -20.82
C THR A 64 -3.33 -3.49 -19.55
N LYS A 65 -4.15 -2.46 -19.30
CA LYS A 65 -4.10 -1.60 -18.11
C LYS A 65 -5.40 -1.61 -17.29
N ILE A 66 -6.13 -2.72 -17.33
CA ILE A 66 -7.36 -2.90 -16.55
C ILE A 66 -7.03 -3.43 -15.15
N LYS A 67 -8.04 -3.49 -14.28
CA LYS A 67 -7.89 -4.12 -12.97
C LYS A 67 -7.35 -5.54 -13.11
N ASP A 68 -6.46 -5.95 -12.20
CA ASP A 68 -5.84 -7.27 -12.14
C ASP A 68 -4.89 -7.61 -13.31
N SER A 69 -4.59 -6.66 -14.21
CA SER A 69 -3.73 -6.93 -15.37
C SER A 69 -2.23 -7.01 -15.02
N VAL A 70 -1.82 -6.55 -13.85
CA VAL A 70 -0.41 -6.45 -13.44
C VAL A 70 0.12 -7.81 -13.03
N LEU A 71 1.19 -8.26 -13.69
CA LEU A 71 1.85 -9.53 -13.45
C LEU A 71 3.01 -9.40 -12.45
N ASN A 72 3.73 -8.27 -12.51
CA ASN A 72 4.79 -7.95 -11.56
C ASN A 72 4.99 -6.43 -11.44
N ARG A 73 5.70 -6.01 -10.39
CA ARG A 73 6.24 -4.66 -10.23
C ARG A 73 7.77 -4.73 -10.13
N THR A 74 8.44 -3.84 -10.82
CA THR A 74 9.90 -3.65 -10.83
C THR A 74 10.29 -2.24 -10.37
N MET A 75 9.30 -1.38 -10.16
CA MET A 75 9.48 0.00 -9.72
C MET A 75 8.23 0.46 -8.96
N LEU A 76 8.43 1.12 -7.82
CA LEU A 76 7.37 1.86 -7.13
C LEU A 76 7.22 3.24 -7.78
N THR A 77 6.00 3.72 -7.88
CA THR A 77 5.71 5.00 -8.51
C THR A 77 4.72 5.79 -7.68
N LEU A 78 5.17 6.90 -7.12
CA LEU A 78 4.40 7.76 -6.21
C LEU A 78 4.18 9.13 -6.86
N ASP A 79 2.98 9.68 -6.72
CA ASP A 79 2.61 11.05 -7.11
C ASP A 79 2.46 11.87 -5.83
N TYR A 80 3.12 13.02 -5.76
CA TYR A 80 2.99 14.00 -4.69
C TYR A 80 2.40 15.28 -5.27
N ASP A 81 1.24 15.66 -4.76
CA ASP A 81 0.52 16.90 -5.04
C ASP A 81 0.43 17.75 -3.76
N ASP A 82 0.02 19.01 -3.89
CA ASP A 82 -0.27 19.89 -2.75
C ASP A 82 0.88 20.04 -1.74
N LEU A 83 2.13 20.03 -2.22
CA LEU A 83 3.31 20.32 -1.41
C LEU A 83 3.41 21.81 -1.07
N GLU A 84 4.16 22.13 -0.01
CA GLU A 84 4.43 23.51 0.38
C GLU A 84 5.13 24.29 -0.76
N PRO A 85 4.90 25.61 -0.89
CA PRO A 85 5.58 26.44 -1.88
C PRO A 85 7.11 26.32 -1.78
N HIS A 86 7.76 26.18 -2.93
CA HIS A 86 9.21 26.05 -3.09
C HIS A 86 9.84 24.86 -2.34
N PHE A 87 9.04 23.83 -2.03
CA PHE A 87 9.52 22.63 -1.33
C PHE A 87 10.61 21.89 -2.13
N ASP A 88 11.77 21.68 -1.50
CA ASP A 88 12.89 20.95 -2.09
C ASP A 88 12.71 19.43 -1.95
N PHE A 89 11.77 18.91 -2.76
CA PHE A 89 11.32 17.53 -2.68
C PHE A 89 12.46 16.50 -2.85
N PHE A 90 13.43 16.77 -3.74
CA PHE A 90 14.54 15.84 -3.96
C PHE A 90 15.41 15.70 -2.71
N ASN A 91 15.80 16.81 -2.10
CA ASN A 91 16.67 16.79 -0.94
C ASN A 91 15.99 16.16 0.27
N GLU A 92 14.69 16.41 0.47
CA GLU A 92 13.94 15.76 1.55
C GLU A 92 13.86 14.24 1.34
N VAL A 93 13.51 13.77 0.14
CA VAL A 93 13.48 12.32 -0.16
C VAL A 93 14.87 11.70 0.00
N SER A 94 15.92 12.33 -0.54
CA SER A 94 17.31 11.86 -0.43
C SER A 94 17.77 11.73 1.04
N SER A 95 17.30 12.61 1.93
CA SER A 95 17.64 12.55 3.36
C SER A 95 17.00 11.40 4.13
N GLN A 96 15.92 10.81 3.59
CA GLN A 96 15.15 9.75 4.25
C GLN A 96 15.30 8.38 3.57
N LEU A 97 15.68 8.36 2.29
CA LEU A 97 15.66 7.19 1.44
C LEU A 97 17.06 6.89 0.88
N ASP A 98 17.77 5.98 1.55
CA ASP A 98 19.10 5.50 1.17
C ASP A 98 19.03 4.42 0.08
N CYS A 99 18.40 4.71 -1.05
CA CYS A 99 18.38 3.80 -2.19
C CYS A 99 18.29 4.55 -3.51
N ASN A 100 18.34 3.81 -4.61
CA ASN A 100 18.19 4.35 -5.96
C ASN A 100 16.79 4.93 -6.17
N PHE A 101 16.69 6.16 -6.68
CA PHE A 101 15.42 6.75 -7.09
C PHE A 101 15.62 7.92 -8.07
N CYS A 102 14.53 8.33 -8.71
CA CYS A 102 14.48 9.61 -9.40
C CYS A 102 13.19 10.38 -9.10
N VAL A 103 13.29 11.70 -9.17
CA VAL A 103 12.15 12.62 -9.07
C VAL A 103 12.05 13.45 -10.33
N TYR A 104 10.82 13.72 -10.75
CA TYR A 104 10.57 14.72 -11.78
C TYR A 104 9.25 15.46 -11.54
N THR A 105 9.17 16.68 -12.05
CA THR A 105 7.96 17.49 -11.92
C THR A 105 6.87 17.05 -12.90
N THR A 106 5.62 17.26 -12.49
CA THR A 106 4.47 17.03 -13.38
C THR A 106 4.27 18.21 -14.34
N THR A 107 3.46 18.04 -15.39
CA THR A 107 3.11 19.11 -16.34
C THR A 107 2.50 20.35 -15.68
N SER A 108 1.77 20.16 -14.59
CA SER A 108 1.09 21.22 -13.85
C SER A 108 1.88 21.71 -12.64
N HIS A 109 3.16 21.37 -12.55
CA HIS A 109 4.05 21.88 -11.51
C HIS A 109 4.25 23.39 -11.67
N VAL A 110 4.17 24.10 -10.55
CA VAL A 110 4.64 25.47 -10.39
C VAL A 110 5.31 25.59 -9.01
N PRO A 111 6.29 26.50 -8.82
CA PRO A 111 6.97 26.66 -7.54
C PRO A 111 6.01 26.92 -6.36
N GLU A 112 4.89 27.59 -6.59
CA GLU A 112 3.90 27.93 -5.56
C GLU A 112 2.97 26.77 -5.19
N ALA A 113 2.90 25.73 -6.03
CA ALA A 113 2.13 24.52 -5.80
C ALA A 113 2.88 23.31 -6.37
N PRO A 114 4.01 22.91 -5.74
CA PRO A 114 4.88 21.90 -6.32
C PRO A 114 4.21 20.53 -6.43
N ARG A 115 4.42 19.90 -7.58
CA ARG A 115 3.95 18.54 -7.87
C ARG A 115 5.09 17.71 -8.43
N TYR A 116 5.34 16.55 -7.82
CA TYR A 116 6.44 15.67 -8.18
C TYR A 116 5.99 14.22 -8.32
N ARG A 117 6.70 13.48 -9.17
CA ARG A 117 6.65 12.03 -9.23
C ARG A 117 7.95 11.46 -8.71
N LEU A 118 7.84 10.48 -7.83
CA LEU A 118 8.96 9.72 -7.29
C LEU A 118 8.91 8.30 -7.83
N PHE A 119 9.97 7.90 -8.54
CA PHE A 119 10.15 6.55 -9.07
C PHE A 119 11.29 5.87 -8.32
N ILE A 120 11.01 4.70 -7.73
CA ILE A 120 11.97 3.95 -6.93
C ILE A 120 12.12 2.56 -7.57
N PRO A 121 13.19 2.29 -8.34
CA PRO A 121 13.44 0.99 -8.92
C PRO A 121 13.68 -0.07 -7.83
N LEU A 122 13.17 -1.27 -8.07
CA LEU A 122 13.31 -2.42 -7.19
C LEU A 122 14.49 -3.29 -7.63
N ASP A 123 15.08 -4.02 -6.68
CA ASP A 123 16.21 -4.93 -6.91
C ASP A 123 15.87 -6.12 -7.81
N LYS A 124 14.58 -6.42 -7.99
CA LYS A 124 14.05 -7.47 -8.87
C LYS A 124 12.56 -7.24 -9.17
N ALA A 125 12.00 -8.11 -10.00
CA ALA A 125 10.55 -8.17 -10.20
C ALA A 125 9.85 -8.84 -9.00
N TYR A 126 8.82 -8.20 -8.47
CA TYR A 126 7.97 -8.71 -7.40
C TYR A 126 6.56 -9.00 -7.93
N GLN A 127 6.05 -10.19 -7.64
CA GLN A 127 4.62 -10.50 -7.82
C GLN A 127 3.91 -10.09 -6.53
N LEU A 128 3.08 -9.06 -6.61
CA LEU A 128 2.41 -8.46 -5.46
C LEU A 128 0.91 -8.53 -5.65
N THR A 129 0.19 -8.78 -4.57
CA THR A 129 -1.24 -8.51 -4.49
C THR A 129 -1.50 -7.00 -4.42
N GLU A 130 -2.74 -6.56 -4.70
CA GLU A 130 -3.14 -5.15 -4.54
C GLU A 130 -2.83 -4.62 -3.13
N SER A 131 -3.14 -5.41 -2.10
CA SER A 131 -2.92 -5.05 -0.70
C SER A 131 -1.44 -4.98 -0.32
N GLU A 132 -0.61 -5.88 -0.84
CA GLU A 132 0.84 -5.84 -0.58
C GLU A 132 1.48 -4.63 -1.24
N TYR A 133 1.15 -4.36 -2.51
CA TYR A 133 1.65 -3.17 -3.20
C TYR A 133 1.21 -1.89 -2.48
N ALA A 134 -0.07 -1.78 -2.13
CA ALA A 134 -0.59 -0.63 -1.38
C ALA A 134 0.14 -0.47 -0.03
N GLY A 135 0.34 -1.56 0.71
CA GLY A 135 1.03 -1.53 1.99
C GLY A 135 2.52 -1.18 1.88
N VAL A 136 3.21 -1.60 0.82
CA VAL A 136 4.59 -1.21 0.54
C VAL A 136 4.67 0.29 0.23
N VAL A 137 3.79 0.80 -0.65
CA VAL A 137 3.72 2.23 -0.97
C VAL A 137 3.43 3.05 0.29
N ASP A 138 2.47 2.63 1.11
CA ASP A 138 2.15 3.30 2.38
C ASP A 138 3.30 3.28 3.38
N HIS A 139 4.04 2.17 3.45
CA HIS A 139 5.19 2.06 4.35
C HIS A 139 6.31 3.02 3.91
N ILE A 140 6.65 3.02 2.63
CA ILE A 140 7.66 3.93 2.06
C ILE A 140 7.24 5.39 2.30
N ALA A 141 6.02 5.76 1.87
CA ALA A 141 5.55 7.13 1.93
C ALA A 141 5.41 7.65 3.38
N ASN A 142 4.77 6.87 4.26
CA ASN A 142 4.34 7.37 5.57
C ASN A 142 5.26 6.96 6.74
N LYS A 143 6.15 5.97 6.55
CA LYS A 143 7.05 5.50 7.63
C LYS A 143 8.52 5.79 7.35
N ILE A 144 8.91 5.92 6.09
CA ILE A 144 10.28 6.23 5.69
C ILE A 144 10.36 7.70 5.28
N ILE A 145 9.71 8.08 4.17
CA ILE A 145 9.80 9.43 3.58
C ILE A 145 9.12 10.48 4.47
N LYS A 146 7.91 10.20 4.99
CA LYS A 146 7.15 11.06 5.90
C LYS A 146 6.90 12.49 5.37
N ILE A 147 6.68 12.60 4.07
CA ILE A 147 6.24 13.83 3.41
C ILE A 147 4.74 13.71 3.14
N ASP A 148 3.98 14.75 3.49
CA ASP A 148 2.56 14.84 3.18
C ASP A 148 2.31 15.10 1.68
N GLY A 149 1.07 14.97 1.22
CA GLY A 149 0.71 15.29 -0.17
C GLY A 149 0.77 14.11 -1.16
N ILE A 150 0.96 12.87 -0.70
CA ILE A 150 0.87 11.70 -1.57
C ILE A 150 -0.55 11.50 -2.13
N ASP A 151 -0.68 11.37 -3.45
CA ASP A 151 -1.94 10.94 -4.11
C ASP A 151 -2.24 9.49 -3.70
N LYS A 152 -3.40 9.25 -3.10
CA LYS A 152 -3.90 7.92 -2.70
C LYS A 152 -3.94 6.91 -3.84
N ARG A 153 -4.01 7.36 -5.08
CA ARG A 153 -3.97 6.49 -6.25
C ARG A 153 -2.58 5.92 -6.52
N SER A 154 -1.54 6.39 -5.83
CA SER A 154 -0.21 5.78 -5.81
C SER A 154 -0.25 4.33 -5.28
N ASN A 155 -1.26 3.99 -4.46
CA ASN A 155 -1.51 2.65 -3.94
C ASN A 155 -2.19 1.70 -4.96
N GLU A 156 -2.63 2.20 -6.12
CA GLU A 156 -3.19 1.35 -7.18
C GLU A 156 -2.05 0.57 -7.86
N ILE A 157 -2.05 -0.76 -7.78
CA ILE A 157 -0.99 -1.59 -8.39
C ILE A 157 -0.87 -1.40 -9.91
N VAL A 158 -1.98 -1.06 -10.59
CA VAL A 158 -2.03 -0.78 -12.03
C VAL A 158 -1.80 0.70 -12.37
N ARG A 159 -1.39 1.54 -11.40
CA ARG A 159 -1.23 2.98 -11.60
C ARG A 159 -0.37 3.29 -12.81
N VAL A 160 -0.97 4.00 -13.76
CA VAL A 160 -0.33 4.51 -14.98
C VAL A 160 0.25 5.89 -14.69
N MET A 161 1.55 6.05 -14.88
CA MET A 161 2.27 7.29 -14.63
C MET A 161 2.64 7.99 -15.93
N HIS A 162 2.21 9.24 -16.08
CA HIS A 162 2.53 10.03 -17.25
C HIS A 162 4.01 10.39 -17.29
N LEU A 163 4.63 10.19 -18.45
CA LEU A 163 5.97 10.70 -18.72
C LEU A 163 5.96 12.23 -18.78
N PRO A 164 7.10 12.89 -18.50
CA PRO A 164 7.15 14.33 -18.32
C PRO A 164 6.76 15.09 -19.58
N THR A 165 6.07 16.20 -19.38
CA THR A 165 5.78 17.21 -20.41
C THR A 165 5.80 18.59 -19.75
N VAL A 166 6.01 19.64 -20.53
CA VAL A 166 5.97 21.04 -20.07
C VAL A 166 4.90 21.83 -20.81
N LEU A 167 4.26 22.81 -20.17
CA LEU A 167 3.22 23.63 -20.82
C LEU A 167 3.82 24.53 -21.91
N ASN A 168 4.97 25.12 -21.61
CA ASN A 168 5.73 26.00 -22.50
C ASN A 168 7.22 25.95 -22.14
N ASP A 169 8.07 26.66 -22.89
CA ASP A 169 9.53 26.65 -22.65
C ASP A 169 9.96 27.32 -21.33
N GLU A 170 9.08 28.16 -20.76
CA GLU A 170 9.33 28.87 -19.50
C GLU A 170 8.88 28.04 -18.28
N SER A 171 8.18 26.93 -18.49
CA SER A 171 7.71 26.07 -17.41
C SER A 171 8.88 25.41 -16.70
N GLU A 172 8.91 25.53 -15.37
CA GLU A 172 9.95 24.88 -14.58
C GLU A 172 9.85 23.35 -14.68
N TYR A 173 10.97 22.72 -15.04
CA TYR A 173 11.08 21.28 -15.09
C TYR A 173 12.29 20.83 -14.29
N ILE A 174 12.02 20.18 -13.15
CA ILE A 174 13.06 19.60 -12.32
C ILE A 174 13.06 18.11 -12.57
N PHE A 175 14.23 17.58 -12.92
CA PHE A 175 14.51 16.15 -12.97
C PHE A 175 15.83 15.90 -12.26
N LYS A 176 15.80 15.09 -11.21
CA LYS A 176 16.96 14.71 -10.40
C LYS A 176 16.89 13.21 -10.10
N TYR A 177 18.03 12.58 -9.91
CA TYR A 177 18.13 11.18 -9.55
C TYR A 177 19.31 10.95 -8.61
N GLN A 178 19.25 9.84 -7.88
CA GLN A 178 20.28 9.36 -6.98
C GLN A 178 20.61 7.92 -7.38
N ASP A 179 21.90 7.63 -7.55
CA ASP A 179 22.40 6.33 -7.99
C ASP A 179 23.04 5.59 -6.82
N GLU A 180 22.20 4.89 -6.06
CA GLU A 180 22.58 4.07 -4.91
C GLU A 180 22.10 2.63 -5.13
N GLU A 181 22.25 1.77 -4.13
CA GLU A 181 21.70 0.41 -4.17
C GLU A 181 20.18 0.41 -4.45
N LEU A 182 19.73 -0.57 -5.24
CA LEU A 182 18.31 -0.73 -5.58
C LEU A 182 17.49 -1.14 -4.36
N LEU A 183 16.23 -0.71 -4.31
CA LEU A 183 15.38 -1.01 -3.15
C LEU A 183 14.99 -2.50 -3.10
N ASN A 184 15.49 -3.20 -2.08
CA ASN A 184 14.95 -4.50 -1.68
C ASN A 184 13.74 -4.30 -0.74
N ILE A 185 12.57 -4.84 -1.13
CA ILE A 185 11.32 -4.67 -0.36
C ILE A 185 10.93 -5.89 0.48
N ASN A 186 11.75 -6.95 0.56
CA ASN A 186 11.38 -8.16 1.31
C ASN A 186 11.04 -7.85 2.77
N SER A 187 11.88 -7.07 3.46
CA SER A 187 11.67 -6.72 4.87
C SER A 187 10.45 -5.83 5.10
N ILE A 188 10.07 -5.02 4.10
CA ILE A 188 8.86 -4.20 4.13
C ILE A 188 7.65 -5.09 3.90
N LEU A 189 7.72 -6.00 2.91
CA LEU A 189 6.68 -6.98 2.62
C LEU A 189 6.37 -7.85 3.84
N ASP A 190 7.38 -8.34 4.55
CA ASP A 190 7.16 -9.12 5.78
C ASP A 190 6.34 -8.35 6.82
N LYS A 191 6.62 -7.05 7.02
CA LYS A 191 5.86 -6.19 7.94
C LYS A 191 4.43 -5.96 7.45
N VAL A 192 4.26 -5.74 6.14
CA VAL A 192 2.96 -5.51 5.50
C VAL A 192 2.09 -6.76 5.61
N GLN A 193 2.63 -7.93 5.27
CA GLN A 193 1.92 -9.21 5.37
C GLN A 193 1.50 -9.52 6.80
N ASN A 194 2.39 -9.31 7.79
CA ASN A 194 2.02 -9.44 9.19
C ASN A 194 0.87 -8.51 9.58
N THR A 195 0.88 -7.26 9.11
CA THR A 195 -0.20 -6.29 9.35
C THR A 195 -1.51 -6.72 8.69
N ILE A 196 -1.45 -7.24 7.47
CA ILE A 196 -2.63 -7.76 6.74
C ILE A 196 -3.21 -8.97 7.46
N VAL A 197 -2.37 -9.90 7.93
CA VAL A 197 -2.80 -11.09 8.69
C VAL A 197 -3.47 -10.69 10.00
N VAL A 198 -2.88 -9.75 10.75
CA VAL A 198 -3.46 -9.25 12.01
C VAL A 198 -4.80 -8.56 11.78
N ASN A 199 -4.94 -7.83 10.67
CA ASN A 199 -6.15 -7.07 10.33
C ASN A 199 -7.11 -7.81 9.39
N ALA A 200 -6.85 -9.08 9.09
CA ALA A 200 -7.70 -9.87 8.22
C ALA A 200 -9.13 -9.88 8.81
N PRO A 201 -10.17 -9.65 7.99
CA PRO A 201 -11.54 -9.65 8.49
C PRO A 201 -11.83 -11.00 9.14
N ILE A 202 -12.07 -11.00 10.45
CA ILE A 202 -12.52 -12.18 11.18
C ILE A 202 -13.75 -12.69 10.43
N LYS A 203 -13.67 -13.93 9.93
CA LYS A 203 -14.78 -14.60 9.23
C LYS A 203 -16.07 -14.34 10.03
N LYS A 204 -17.03 -13.62 9.44
CA LYS A 204 -18.26 -13.24 10.14
C LYS A 204 -18.88 -14.51 10.71
N ARG A 205 -19.00 -14.56 12.04
CA ARG A 205 -19.64 -15.66 12.77
C ARG A 205 -21.12 -15.66 12.42
N ASP A 206 -21.52 -16.62 11.61
CA ASP A 206 -22.89 -16.81 11.16
C ASP A 206 -23.74 -17.52 12.20
N SER A 207 -25.02 -17.74 11.89
CA SER A 207 -25.95 -18.42 12.79
C SER A 207 -25.58 -19.87 13.07
N SER A 208 -24.85 -20.56 12.18
CA SER A 208 -24.37 -21.92 12.44
C SER A 208 -23.29 -21.92 13.51
N TYR A 209 -22.31 -21.02 13.42
CA TYR A 209 -21.27 -20.89 14.45
C TYR A 209 -21.87 -20.74 15.86
N TRP A 210 -22.84 -19.84 16.03
CA TRP A 210 -23.47 -19.62 17.34
C TRP A 210 -24.34 -20.79 17.81
N ARG A 211 -24.95 -21.52 16.87
CA ARG A 211 -25.74 -22.72 17.18
C ARG A 211 -24.87 -23.83 17.75
N ASP A 212 -23.72 -24.07 17.12
CA ASP A 212 -22.79 -25.11 17.53
C ASP A 212 -22.20 -24.83 18.92
N LEU A 213 -22.00 -23.54 19.23
CA LEU A 213 -21.52 -23.07 20.53
C LEU A 213 -22.58 -23.13 21.65
N ALA A 214 -23.87 -23.09 21.32
CA ALA A 214 -24.92 -22.77 22.29
C ALA A 214 -24.99 -23.73 23.49
N PHE A 215 -24.51 -24.97 23.33
CA PHE A 215 -24.65 -26.03 24.33
C PHE A 215 -23.35 -26.38 25.07
N GLY A 216 -22.33 -25.52 24.96
CA GLY A 216 -21.04 -25.70 25.60
C GLY A 216 -20.03 -26.41 24.69
N VAL A 217 -18.77 -26.38 25.10
CA VAL A 217 -17.63 -26.95 24.34
C VAL A 217 -16.70 -27.76 25.24
N GLY A 218 -15.76 -28.48 24.63
CA GLY A 218 -14.73 -29.24 25.35
C GLY A 218 -13.64 -28.37 25.97
N GLU A 219 -12.89 -28.92 26.92
CA GLU A 219 -11.88 -28.24 27.75
C GLU A 219 -11.07 -27.14 27.05
N GLY A 220 -10.49 -27.44 25.89
CA GLY A 220 -9.57 -26.57 25.18
C GLY A 220 -10.19 -25.33 24.52
N GLU A 221 -11.51 -25.28 24.35
CA GLU A 221 -12.18 -24.19 23.62
C GLU A 221 -12.96 -23.22 24.52
N ARG A 222 -13.21 -23.61 25.78
CA ARG A 222 -14.16 -22.94 26.68
C ARG A 222 -13.90 -21.45 26.87
N ASN A 223 -12.66 -21.05 27.15
CA ASN A 223 -12.31 -19.64 27.40
C ASN A 223 -12.50 -18.74 26.18
N HIS A 224 -12.04 -19.18 25.01
CA HIS A 224 -12.19 -18.43 23.77
C HIS A 224 -13.67 -18.31 23.36
N SER A 225 -14.43 -19.38 23.56
CA SER A 225 -15.87 -19.44 23.32
C SER A 225 -16.67 -18.57 24.29
N LEU A 226 -16.32 -18.56 25.58
CA LEU A 226 -16.93 -17.69 26.58
C LEU A 226 -16.70 -16.21 26.26
N ALA A 227 -15.47 -15.84 25.91
CA ALA A 227 -15.14 -14.48 25.48
C ALA A 227 -15.96 -14.06 24.25
N SER A 228 -16.15 -15.00 23.32
CA SER A 228 -16.90 -14.80 22.09
C SER A 228 -18.39 -14.54 22.34
N ILE A 229 -19.02 -15.35 23.18
CA ILE A 229 -20.43 -15.20 23.57
C ILE A 229 -20.62 -13.92 24.40
N SER A 230 -19.72 -13.64 25.35
CA SER A 230 -19.73 -12.41 26.14
C SER A 230 -19.73 -11.17 25.24
N GLY A 231 -18.82 -11.12 24.26
CA GLY A 231 -18.75 -10.01 23.32
C GLY A 231 -19.96 -9.91 22.40
N LEU A 232 -20.60 -11.02 22.02
CA LEU A 232 -21.85 -10.99 21.27
C LEU A 232 -22.98 -10.37 22.08
N LEU A 233 -23.22 -10.86 23.30
CA LEU A 233 -24.30 -10.40 24.17
C LEU A 233 -24.20 -8.89 24.45
N LEU A 234 -23.01 -8.42 24.81
CA LEU A 234 -22.77 -7.00 25.07
C LEU A 234 -22.97 -6.13 23.82
N ARG A 235 -22.49 -6.55 22.65
CA ARG A 235 -22.73 -5.83 21.38
C ARG A 235 -24.19 -5.84 20.93
N ARG A 236 -25.01 -6.73 21.48
CA ARG A 236 -26.47 -6.77 21.29
C ARG A 236 -27.22 -6.06 22.41
N TYR A 237 -26.51 -5.28 23.23
CA TYR A 237 -27.06 -4.47 24.32
C TYR A 237 -27.78 -5.29 25.40
N VAL A 238 -27.37 -6.54 25.61
CA VAL A 238 -27.82 -7.32 26.77
C VAL A 238 -27.18 -6.69 28.03
N PRO A 239 -27.95 -6.36 29.08
CA PRO A 239 -27.41 -5.80 30.32
C PRO A 239 -26.28 -6.65 30.90
N PRO A 240 -25.18 -6.06 31.40
CA PRO A 240 -24.00 -6.80 31.85
C PRO A 240 -24.30 -7.89 32.88
N GLU A 241 -25.24 -7.65 33.81
CA GLU A 241 -25.63 -8.59 34.85
C GLU A 241 -26.35 -9.81 34.26
N LEU A 242 -27.24 -9.58 33.28
CA LEU A 242 -27.92 -10.65 32.56
C LEU A 242 -26.94 -11.41 31.67
N ALA A 243 -26.06 -10.70 30.97
CA ALA A 243 -25.03 -11.31 30.14
C ALA A 243 -24.12 -12.20 30.99
N TYR A 244 -23.71 -11.75 32.18
CA TYR A 244 -22.92 -12.53 33.12
C TYR A 244 -23.64 -13.82 33.55
N GLY A 245 -24.91 -13.73 33.92
CA GLY A 245 -25.72 -14.90 34.27
C GLY A 245 -25.81 -15.91 33.12
N LEU A 246 -26.03 -15.43 31.88
CA LEU A 246 -26.11 -16.28 30.68
C LEU A 246 -24.78 -16.97 30.37
N VAL A 247 -23.66 -16.26 30.40
CA VAL A 247 -22.34 -16.88 30.13
C VAL A 247 -21.90 -17.80 31.26
N THR A 248 -22.34 -17.54 32.50
CA THR A 248 -22.10 -18.45 33.62
C THR A 248 -22.83 -19.76 33.42
N ALA A 249 -24.14 -19.71 33.10
CA ALA A 249 -24.92 -20.90 32.79
C ALA A 249 -24.31 -21.70 31.62
N TRP A 250 -23.86 -21.00 30.58
CA TRP A 250 -23.15 -21.61 29.45
C TRP A 250 -21.79 -22.23 29.85
N GLY A 251 -21.01 -21.56 30.69
CA GLY A 251 -19.74 -22.10 31.19
C GLY A 251 -19.94 -23.37 32.02
N LYS A 252 -21.05 -23.47 32.76
CA LYS A 252 -21.44 -24.67 33.49
C LYS A 252 -21.95 -25.80 32.59
N SER A 253 -22.43 -25.52 31.37
CA SER A 253 -22.83 -26.54 30.41
C SER A 253 -21.66 -27.13 29.60
N CYS A 254 -20.46 -26.56 29.71
CA CYS A 254 -19.26 -27.10 29.06
C CYS A 254 -18.80 -28.42 29.68
N ASN A 255 -17.93 -29.16 28.98
CA ASN A 255 -17.39 -30.43 29.46
C ASN A 255 -15.84 -30.43 29.49
N PRO A 256 -15.20 -30.41 30.68
CA PRO A 256 -15.82 -30.32 31.99
C PRO A 256 -16.49 -28.95 32.22
N PRO A 257 -17.31 -28.78 33.27
CA PRO A 257 -17.84 -27.47 33.65
C PRO A 257 -16.71 -26.49 33.99
N MET A 258 -16.88 -25.21 33.67
CA MET A 258 -15.91 -24.16 34.04
C MET A 258 -16.05 -23.74 35.50
N ASP A 259 -14.94 -23.30 36.09
CA ASP A 259 -14.91 -22.70 37.42
C ASP A 259 -15.42 -21.25 37.39
N ASP A 260 -16.08 -20.82 38.47
CA ASP A 260 -16.67 -19.47 38.57
C ASP A 260 -15.60 -18.38 38.50
N SER A 261 -14.41 -18.64 39.05
CA SER A 261 -13.29 -17.71 39.00
C SER A 261 -12.77 -17.49 37.57
N GLU A 262 -12.76 -18.55 36.75
CA GLU A 262 -12.33 -18.52 35.35
C GLU A 262 -13.36 -17.78 34.48
N ILE A 263 -14.65 -18.10 34.66
CA ILE A 263 -15.76 -17.38 34.02
C ILE A 263 -15.70 -15.90 34.35
N ASN A 264 -15.60 -15.55 35.64
CA ASN A 264 -15.56 -14.18 36.11
C ASN A 264 -14.36 -13.40 35.56
N LYS A 265 -13.17 -14.01 35.53
CA LYS A 265 -11.97 -13.40 34.96
C LYS A 265 -12.14 -13.09 33.47
N THR A 266 -12.65 -14.05 32.70
CA THR A 266 -12.84 -13.90 31.25
C THR A 266 -13.92 -12.89 30.92
N PHE A 267 -15.08 -12.95 31.59
CA PHE A 267 -16.17 -12.00 31.36
C PHE A 267 -15.75 -10.56 31.66
N ASN A 268 -15.12 -10.30 32.82
CA ASN A 268 -14.69 -8.95 33.18
C ASN A 268 -13.63 -8.37 32.24
N SER A 269 -12.75 -9.21 31.67
CA SER A 269 -11.80 -8.79 30.65
C SER A 269 -12.52 -8.27 29.40
N ILE A 270 -13.60 -8.93 28.98
CA ILE A 270 -14.42 -8.49 27.83
C ILE A 270 -15.28 -7.28 28.17
N LEU A 271 -15.89 -7.25 29.36
CA LEU A 271 -16.69 -6.12 29.83
C LEU A 271 -15.85 -4.84 29.87
N LYS A 272 -14.63 -4.90 30.40
CA LYS A 272 -13.70 -3.76 30.43
C LYS A 272 -13.40 -3.25 29.02
N LYS A 273 -13.18 -4.15 28.06
CA LYS A 273 -12.97 -3.76 26.64
C LYS A 273 -14.21 -3.14 26.02
N TYR A 274 -15.40 -3.65 26.35
CA TYR A 274 -16.67 -3.12 25.86
C TYR A 274 -16.96 -1.72 26.40
N MET A 275 -16.69 -1.46 27.69
CA MET A 275 -16.92 -0.16 28.31
C MET A 275 -15.92 0.93 27.87
N ASN A 276 -14.77 0.53 27.33
CA ASN A 276 -13.73 1.44 26.86
C ASN A 276 -13.82 1.76 25.36
N ASN A 277 -14.79 1.19 24.66
CA ASN A 277 -15.07 1.41 23.23
C ASN A 277 -16.40 2.14 23.07
#